data_AF-Q8YPD9-F1
#
_entry.id   AF-Q8YPD9-F1
#
_cell.length_a   1.000
_cell.length_b   1.000
_cell.length_c   1.000
_cell.angle_alpha   90.00
_cell.angle_beta   90.00
_cell.angle_gamma   90.00
#
_symmetry.space_group_name_H-M   'P 1'
#
loop_
_entity.id
_entity.type
_entity.pdbx_description
1 polymer ?
#
loop_
_entity_poly.entity_id
_entity_poly.type
_entity_poly.pdbx_seq_one_letter_code
_entity_poly.pdbx_strand_id
1 'polypeptide(L)'
;MTANERYWYGYLFPKWINASDSKFYIWKQKLMAGEFNQGDDDIIKSIAQDIASRDGSFWQRYIADLSMATDLIVSNHHQQPLCIQVTSVSKELHQQKYQAWENTLRSWEIQRGLFLSYNPQDANFVNQLVNVALYNSDYLAGGKYLNFS
;
A
#
# COMPACT_ATOMS: atom_id res chain seq x y z
N MET A 1 3.85 -7.38 -18.36
CA MET A 1 3.67 -6.30 -17.37
C MET A 1 2.33 -6.53 -16.67
N THR A 2 2.35 -6.73 -15.35
CA THR A 2 1.14 -6.95 -14.52
C THR A 2 0.28 -5.68 -14.45
N ALA A 3 -0.96 -5.79 -13.97
CA ALA A 3 -1.81 -4.62 -13.75
C ALA A 3 -1.18 -3.61 -12.77
N ASN A 4 -0.56 -4.12 -11.71
CA ASN A 4 0.10 -3.30 -10.70
C ASN A 4 1.32 -2.56 -11.28
N GLU A 5 2.13 -3.25 -12.10
CA GLU A 5 3.26 -2.63 -12.79
C GLU A 5 2.80 -1.54 -13.76
N ARG A 6 1.74 -1.81 -14.55
CA ARG A 6 1.17 -0.84 -15.49
C ARG A 6 0.66 0.39 -14.76
N TYR A 7 0.02 0.21 -13.61
CA TYR A 7 -0.45 1.31 -12.78
C TYR A 7 0.69 2.11 -12.17
N TRP A 8 1.74 1.44 -11.70
CA TRP A 8 2.92 2.11 -11.19
C TRP A 8 3.60 2.94 -12.29
N TYR A 9 4.05 2.30 -13.37
CA TYR A 9 4.84 2.97 -14.41
C TYR A 9 4.02 3.92 -15.28
N GLY A 10 2.73 3.65 -15.48
CA GLY A 10 1.86 4.45 -16.33
C GLY A 10 1.14 5.59 -15.60
N TYR A 11 1.02 5.54 -14.27
CA TYR A 11 0.23 6.52 -13.52
C TYR A 11 0.95 7.07 -12.29
N LEU A 12 1.26 6.24 -11.30
CA LEU A 12 1.80 6.72 -10.02
C LEU A 12 3.20 7.31 -10.14
N PHE A 13 4.12 6.60 -10.81
CA PHE A 13 5.50 7.03 -10.93
C PHE A 13 5.65 8.31 -11.77
N PRO A 14 5.00 8.45 -12.95
CA PRO A 14 4.98 9.72 -13.69
C PRO A 14 4.35 10.86 -12.88
N LYS A 15 3.30 10.60 -12.09
CA LYS A 15 2.73 11.64 -11.25
C LYS A 15 3.70 12.09 -10.17
N TRP A 16 4.37 11.15 -9.50
CA TRP A 16 5.37 11.44 -8.48
C TRP A 16 6.52 12.30 -9.00
N ILE A 17 7.12 11.91 -10.13
CA ILE A 17 8.29 12.62 -10.66
C ILE A 17 7.96 14.06 -11.12
N ASN A 18 6.70 14.31 -11.50
CA ASN A 18 6.23 15.62 -11.93
C ASN A 18 5.62 16.46 -10.78
N ALA A 19 5.44 15.86 -9.60
CA ALA A 19 4.89 16.55 -8.44
C ALA A 19 5.98 17.20 -7.59
N SER A 20 5.63 18.28 -6.90
CA SER A 20 6.47 18.83 -5.83
C SER A 20 6.26 18.05 -4.53
N ASP A 21 6.81 16.83 -4.48
CA ASP A 21 6.77 15.99 -3.29
C ASP A 21 7.69 16.54 -2.21
N SER A 22 7.12 16.93 -1.07
CA SER A 22 7.86 17.44 0.09
C SER A 22 8.83 16.39 0.66
N LYS A 23 8.61 15.10 0.40
CA LYS A 23 9.48 14.00 0.83
C LYS A 23 10.57 13.66 -0.20
N PHE A 24 10.63 14.34 -1.34
CA PHE A 24 11.62 14.08 -2.39
C PHE A 24 13.06 14.27 -1.89
N TYR A 25 13.30 15.23 -1.00
CA TYR A 25 14.63 15.42 -0.41
C TYR A 25 15.02 14.22 0.48
N ILE A 26 14.08 13.65 1.24
CA ILE A 26 14.30 12.47 2.09
C ILE A 26 14.70 11.28 1.23
N TRP A 27 13.97 11.07 0.12
CA TRP A 27 14.29 10.04 -0.86
C TRP A 27 15.71 10.19 -1.40
N LYS A 28 16.10 11.41 -1.81
CA LYS A 28 17.46 11.68 -2.31
C LYS A 28 18.54 11.37 -1.27
N GLN A 29 18.34 11.76 -0.01
CA GLN A 29 19.29 11.47 1.07
C GLN A 29 19.46 9.96 1.26
N LYS A 30 18.36 9.20 1.29
CA LYS A 30 18.40 7.73 1.42
C LYS A 30 19.05 7.04 0.22
N LEU A 31 18.77 7.53 -0.99
CA LEU A 31 19.44 7.07 -2.22
C LEU A 31 20.96 7.25 -2.13
N MET A 32 21.41 8.42 -1.68
CA MET A 32 22.84 8.74 -1.53
C MET A 32 23.52 7.93 -0.43
N ALA A 33 22.82 7.62 0.65
CA ALA A 33 23.33 6.83 1.76
C ALA A 33 23.37 5.32 1.47
N GLY A 34 22.80 4.86 0.34
CA GLY A 34 22.59 3.43 0.08
C GLY A 34 21.58 2.80 1.05
N GLU A 35 20.83 3.62 1.79
CA GLU A 35 19.84 3.22 2.77
C GLU A 35 18.51 2.91 2.08
N PHE A 36 18.52 1.84 1.30
CA PHE A 36 17.30 1.21 0.78
C PHE A 36 16.76 0.18 1.76
N ASN A 37 16.99 0.39 3.06
CA ASN A 37 16.33 -0.41 4.07
C ASN A 37 14.84 -0.07 3.98
N GLN A 38 14.09 -0.95 3.30
CA GLN A 38 12.79 -1.37 3.78
C GLN A 38 13.04 -1.92 5.19
N GLY A 39 13.21 -1.01 6.15
CA GLY A 39 13.21 -1.38 7.55
C GLY A 39 11.85 -1.97 7.80
N ASP A 40 11.85 -3.28 8.04
CA ASP A 40 10.72 -4.12 8.40
C ASP A 40 9.58 -4.18 7.39
N ASP A 41 9.28 -5.38 6.94
CA ASP A 41 8.18 -6.08 7.59
C ASP A 41 8.14 -7.50 7.02
N ASP A 42 8.68 -8.47 7.77
CA ASP A 42 8.41 -9.90 7.52
C ASP A 42 6.91 -10.15 7.32
N ILE A 43 6.08 -9.27 7.89
CA ILE A 43 4.64 -9.17 7.71
C ILE A 43 4.25 -8.81 6.27
N ILE A 44 4.75 -7.71 5.70
CA ILE A 44 4.49 -7.32 4.30
C ILE A 44 4.99 -8.41 3.35
N LYS A 45 6.14 -9.03 3.64
CA LYS A 45 6.65 -10.16 2.88
C LYS A 45 5.73 -11.38 2.97
N SER A 46 5.23 -11.69 4.17
CA SER A 46 4.28 -12.81 4.38
C SER A 46 2.96 -12.55 3.65
N ILE A 47 2.44 -11.32 3.71
CA ILE A 47 1.24 -10.90 2.96
C ILE A 47 1.47 -11.04 1.46
N ALA A 48 2.61 -10.57 0.94
CA ALA A 48 2.95 -10.65 -0.47
C ALA A 48 3.07 -12.11 -0.97
N GLN A 49 3.70 -12.98 -0.16
CA GLN A 49 3.81 -14.41 -0.45
C GLN A 49 2.44 -15.10 -0.47
N ASP A 50 1.57 -14.78 0.49
CA ASP A 50 0.23 -15.36 0.58
C ASP A 50 -0.74 -14.77 -0.47
N ILE A 51 -0.52 -13.54 -0.96
CA ILE A 51 -1.18 -13.03 -2.17
C ILE A 51 -0.78 -13.86 -3.39
N ALA A 52 0.52 -14.10 -3.57
CA ALA A 52 1.05 -14.83 -4.73
C ALA A 52 0.65 -16.30 -4.72
N SER A 53 0.58 -16.95 -3.55
CA SER A 53 0.15 -18.35 -3.41
C SER A 53 -1.32 -18.57 -3.78
N ARG A 54 -2.12 -17.49 -3.84
CA ARG A 54 -3.54 -17.47 -4.18
C ARG A 54 -3.80 -16.87 -5.57
N ASP A 55 -2.79 -16.90 -6.44
CA ASP A 55 -2.82 -16.37 -7.80
C ASP A 55 -3.10 -14.86 -7.92
N GLY A 56 -2.99 -14.12 -6.81
CA GLY A 56 -3.03 -12.66 -6.80
C GLY A 56 -1.71 -12.04 -7.24
N SER A 57 -1.74 -10.77 -7.65
CA SER A 57 -0.56 -9.99 -7.99
C SER A 57 -0.34 -8.87 -6.99
N PHE A 58 0.92 -8.62 -6.64
CA PHE A 58 1.33 -7.48 -5.81
C PHE A 58 2.46 -6.68 -6.48
N TRP A 59 2.65 -5.44 -6.03
CA TRP A 59 3.79 -4.60 -6.37
C TRP A 59 4.19 -3.77 -5.17
N GLN A 60 5.48 -3.81 -4.85
CA GLN A 60 6.06 -3.12 -3.71
C GLN A 60 7.16 -2.18 -4.20
N ARG A 61 7.05 -0.89 -3.83
CA ARG A 61 8.06 0.12 -4.18
C ARG A 61 8.28 1.04 -3.00
N TYR A 62 9.55 1.20 -2.64
CA TYR A 62 9.97 2.10 -1.57
C TYR A 62 9.41 3.53 -1.72
N ILE A 63 9.34 4.03 -2.95
CA ILE A 63 8.80 5.37 -3.25
C ILE A 63 7.28 5.43 -2.97
N ALA A 64 6.53 4.35 -3.25
CA ALA A 64 5.10 4.31 -2.98
C ALA A 64 4.84 4.38 -1.46
N ASP A 65 5.62 3.65 -0.66
CA ASP A 65 5.55 3.70 0.79
C ASP A 65 5.93 5.10 1.30
N LEU A 66 7.13 5.59 0.95
CA LEU A 66 7.65 6.87 1.40
C LEU A 66 6.71 8.04 1.07
N SER A 67 6.31 8.17 -0.19
CA SER A 67 5.63 9.36 -0.71
C SER A 67 4.12 9.23 -0.71
N MET A 68 3.59 8.03 -0.91
CA MET A 68 2.16 7.77 -1.12
C MET A 68 1.51 6.96 0.01
N ALA A 69 2.23 6.70 1.10
CA ALA A 69 1.75 5.92 2.24
C ALA A 69 1.13 4.57 1.79
N THR A 70 1.82 3.89 0.87
CA THR A 70 1.36 2.65 0.24
C THR A 70 2.43 1.57 0.35
N ASP A 71 2.18 0.57 1.20
CA ASP A 71 3.10 -0.56 1.41
C ASP A 71 3.02 -1.53 0.22
N LEU A 72 1.80 -1.79 -0.27
CA LEU A 72 1.52 -2.75 -1.34
C LEU A 72 0.51 -2.17 -2.34
N ILE A 73 0.70 -2.49 -3.61
CA ILE A 73 -0.34 -2.35 -4.64
C ILE A 73 -0.78 -3.76 -5.03
N VAL A 74 -2.05 -4.09 -4.84
CA VAL A 74 -2.59 -5.45 -5.02
C VAL A 74 -3.64 -5.46 -6.10
N SER A 75 -3.67 -6.54 -6.89
CA SER A 75 -4.77 -6.85 -7.80
C SER A 75 -5.01 -8.36 -7.85
N ASN A 76 -6.25 -8.74 -8.09
CA ASN A 76 -6.69 -10.12 -8.17
C ASN A 76 -7.32 -10.39 -9.56
N HIS A 77 -8.42 -11.14 -9.65
CA HIS A 77 -9.00 -11.60 -10.92
C HIS A 77 -9.38 -10.47 -11.87
N HIS A 78 -9.91 -9.36 -11.36
CA HIS A 78 -10.34 -8.22 -12.17
C HIS A 78 -9.17 -7.31 -12.58
N GLN A 79 -7.96 -7.61 -12.12
CA GLN A 79 -6.75 -6.88 -12.52
C GLN A 79 -6.86 -5.37 -12.24
N GLN A 80 -7.57 -4.99 -11.17
CA GLN A 80 -7.74 -3.61 -10.75
C GLN A 80 -6.81 -3.30 -9.56
N PRO A 81 -5.80 -2.45 -9.72
CA PRO A 81 -4.86 -2.10 -8.66
C PRO A 81 -5.56 -1.43 -7.47
N LEU A 82 -5.16 -1.81 -6.26
CA LEU A 82 -5.61 -1.27 -4.99
C LEU A 82 -4.38 -0.93 -4.14
N CYS A 83 -4.25 0.33 -3.72
CA CYS A 83 -3.19 0.76 -2.81
C CYS A 83 -3.55 0.37 -1.37
N ILE A 84 -2.61 -0.26 -0.67
CA ILE A 84 -2.81 -0.77 0.68
C ILE A 84 -1.77 -0.17 1.63
N GLN A 85 -2.23 0.28 2.79
CA GLN A 85 -1.37 0.51 3.95
C GLN A 85 -1.72 -0.49 5.06
N VAL A 86 -0.71 -1.11 5.65
CA VAL A 86 -0.81 -2.05 6.75
C VAL A 86 -0.25 -1.38 8.02
N THR A 87 -0.88 -1.61 9.17
CA THR A 87 -0.45 -0.98 10.43
C THR A 87 -0.85 -1.77 11.68
N SER A 88 -0.09 -1.62 12.75
CA SER A 88 -0.40 -2.19 14.07
C SER A 88 -0.57 -1.11 15.15
N VAL A 89 -1.02 0.10 14.75
CA VAL A 89 -1.12 1.23 15.70
C VAL A 89 -2.24 1.00 16.70
N SER A 90 -2.07 1.56 17.90
CA SER A 90 -3.11 1.49 18.93
C SER A 90 -4.40 2.20 18.50
N LYS A 91 -5.50 1.84 19.15
CA LYS A 91 -6.83 2.38 18.85
C LYS A 91 -6.89 3.90 18.97
N GLU A 92 -6.13 4.48 19.91
CA GLU A 92 -6.07 5.92 20.15
C GLU A 92 -5.44 6.68 18.97
N LEU A 93 -4.46 6.09 18.29
CA LEU A 93 -3.75 6.70 17.15
C LEU A 93 -4.35 6.31 15.80
N HIS A 94 -5.18 5.27 15.76
CA HIS A 94 -5.71 4.68 14.54
C HIS A 94 -6.51 5.67 13.69
N GLN A 95 -7.45 6.40 14.30
CA GLN A 95 -8.30 7.34 13.56
C GLN A 95 -7.49 8.47 12.92
N GLN A 96 -6.54 9.04 13.66
CA GLN A 96 -5.68 10.10 13.15
C GLN A 96 -4.79 9.60 12.01
N LYS A 97 -4.22 8.39 12.14
CA LYS A 97 -3.39 7.79 11.09
C LYS A 97 -4.20 7.50 9.83
N TYR A 98 -5.40 6.95 9.98
CA TYR A 98 -6.32 6.70 8.86
C TYR A 98 -6.67 8.00 8.11
N GLN A 99 -7.01 9.08 8.82
CA GLN A 99 -7.31 10.37 8.20
C GLN A 99 -6.12 10.94 7.43
N ALA A 100 -4.91 10.86 8.00
CA ALA A 100 -3.68 11.30 7.34
C ALA A 100 -3.37 10.47 6.09
N TRP A 101 -3.57 9.16 6.14
CA TRP A 101 -3.43 8.26 5.02
C TRP A 101 -4.43 8.57 3.89
N GLU A 102 -5.71 8.72 4.22
CA GLU A 102 -6.74 9.02 3.22
C GLU A 102 -6.45 10.35 2.51
N ASN A 103 -6.05 11.38 3.27
CA ASN A 103 -5.65 12.67 2.71
C ASN A 103 -4.43 12.54 1.78
N THR A 104 -3.47 11.69 2.14
CA THR A 104 -2.29 11.41 1.31
C THR A 104 -2.72 10.78 -0.02
N LEU A 105 -3.53 9.72 0.02
CA LEU A 105 -4.03 9.07 -1.20
C LEU A 105 -4.81 10.04 -2.10
N ARG A 106 -5.65 10.89 -1.50
CA ARG A 106 -6.41 11.91 -2.24
C ARG A 106 -5.51 12.95 -2.90
N SER A 107 -4.45 13.40 -2.22
CA SER A 107 -3.48 14.35 -2.81
C SER A 107 -2.72 13.76 -4.01
N TRP A 108 -2.53 12.44 -4.03
CA TRP A 108 -1.95 11.71 -5.16
C TRP A 108 -2.99 11.30 -6.22
N GLU A 109 -4.27 11.62 -5.97
CA GLU A 109 -5.44 11.20 -6.75
C GLU A 109 -5.49 9.67 -6.96
N ILE A 110 -5.04 8.93 -5.94
CA ILE A 110 -5.19 7.47 -5.88
C ILE A 110 -6.66 7.18 -5.58
N GLN A 111 -7.30 6.47 -6.50
CA GLN A 111 -8.77 6.31 -6.50
C GLN A 111 -9.28 5.24 -5.54
N ARG A 112 -8.42 4.30 -5.15
CA ARG A 112 -8.82 3.11 -4.38
C ARG A 112 -7.77 2.83 -3.33
N GLY A 113 -8.19 2.82 -2.07
CA GLY A 113 -7.30 2.61 -0.93
C GLY A 113 -7.90 1.66 0.10
N LEU A 114 -7.03 0.86 0.70
CA LEU A 114 -7.37 0.00 1.82
C LEU A 114 -6.38 0.24 2.97
N PHE A 115 -6.90 0.61 4.13
CA PHE A 115 -6.13 0.76 5.36
C PHE A 115 -6.43 -0.43 6.27
N LEU A 116 -5.40 -1.22 6.54
CA LEU A 116 -5.49 -2.50 7.24
C LEU A 116 -4.75 -2.41 8.56
N SER A 117 -5.49 -2.46 9.67
CA SER A 117 -4.89 -2.70 10.98
C SER A 117 -4.95 -4.18 11.35
N TYR A 118 -3.93 -4.64 12.08
CA TYR A 118 -3.85 -6.02 12.55
C TYR A 118 -3.33 -6.10 13.99
N ASN A 119 -3.73 -7.17 14.67
CA ASN A 119 -3.17 -7.55 15.96
C ASN A 119 -2.03 -8.58 15.75
N PRO A 120 -0.77 -8.26 16.08
CA PRO A 120 0.34 -9.21 15.92
C PRO A 120 0.22 -10.47 16.80
N GLN A 121 -0.67 -10.47 17.80
CA GLN A 121 -0.94 -11.65 18.64
C GLN A 121 -1.91 -12.65 18.00
N ASP A 122 -2.62 -12.27 16.93
CA ASP A 122 -3.51 -13.19 16.20
C ASP A 122 -2.71 -14.01 15.18
N ALA A 123 -2.54 -15.30 15.42
CA ALA A 123 -1.78 -16.18 14.52
C ALA A 123 -2.31 -16.22 13.07
N ASN A 124 -3.55 -15.80 12.82
CA ASN A 124 -4.18 -15.83 11.50
C ASN A 124 -4.31 -14.45 10.82
N PHE A 125 -3.70 -13.39 11.38
CA PHE A 125 -3.91 -12.04 10.86
C PHE A 125 -3.51 -11.92 9.37
N VAL A 126 -2.41 -12.56 8.93
CA VAL A 126 -1.95 -12.50 7.53
C VAL A 126 -3.04 -12.99 6.58
N ASN A 127 -3.64 -14.14 6.86
CA ASN A 127 -4.68 -14.73 6.02
C ASN A 127 -5.91 -13.79 5.91
N GLN A 128 -6.31 -13.19 7.04
CA GLN A 128 -7.42 -12.24 7.09
C GLN A 128 -7.13 -11.00 6.24
N LEU A 129 -5.94 -10.41 6.40
CA LEU A 129 -5.52 -9.25 5.61
C LEU A 129 -5.52 -9.55 4.11
N VAL A 130 -5.00 -10.72 3.72
CA VAL A 130 -4.95 -11.15 2.32
C VAL A 130 -6.35 -11.37 1.74
N ASN A 131 -7.27 -11.98 2.49
CA ASN A 131 -8.66 -12.14 2.05
C ASN A 131 -9.33 -10.79 1.77
N VAL A 132 -9.18 -9.84 2.70
CA VAL A 132 -9.75 -8.50 2.56
C VAL A 132 -9.09 -7.76 1.39
N ALA A 133 -7.78 -7.86 1.24
CA ALA A 133 -7.04 -7.23 0.14
C ALA A 133 -7.47 -7.76 -1.23
N LEU A 134 -7.49 -9.07 -1.43
CA LEU A 134 -7.84 -9.69 -2.71
C LEU A 134 -9.30 -9.39 -3.09
N TYR A 135 -10.24 -9.55 -2.15
CA TYR A 135 -11.65 -9.23 -2.38
C TYR A 135 -11.83 -7.76 -2.76
N ASN A 136 -11.29 -6.83 -1.98
CA ASN A 136 -11.47 -5.40 -2.26
C ASN A 136 -10.70 -4.97 -3.51
N SER A 137 -9.62 -5.65 -3.89
CA SER A 137 -8.95 -5.36 -5.17
C SER A 137 -9.86 -5.64 -6.37
N ASP A 138 -10.79 -6.59 -6.27
CA ASP A 138 -11.75 -6.91 -7.33
C ASP A 138 -13.01 -6.03 -7.28
N TYR A 139 -13.46 -5.63 -6.09
CA TYR A 139 -14.81 -5.09 -5.90
C TYR A 139 -14.89 -3.67 -5.32
N LEU A 140 -13.80 -3.11 -4.78
CA LEU A 140 -13.84 -1.75 -4.26
C LEU A 140 -14.03 -0.75 -5.41
N ALA A 141 -15.11 0.02 -5.38
CA ALA A 141 -15.38 1.05 -6.37
C ALA A 141 -14.34 2.19 -6.33
N GLY A 142 -14.18 2.90 -7.46
CA GLY A 142 -13.36 4.11 -7.52
C GLY A 142 -13.87 5.23 -6.60
N GLY A 143 -12.95 6.02 -6.07
CA GLY A 143 -13.20 7.09 -5.10
C GLY A 143 -13.51 6.60 -3.68
N LYS A 144 -13.25 5.32 -3.38
CA LYS A 144 -13.52 4.71 -2.07
C LYS A 144 -12.23 4.34 -1.34
N TYR A 145 -12.26 4.57 -0.04
CA TYR A 145 -11.20 4.27 0.90
C TYR A 145 -11.84 3.50 2.06
N LEU A 146 -11.35 2.30 2.34
CA LEU A 146 -11.88 1.47 3.41
C LEU A 146 -10.86 1.33 4.53
N ASN A 147 -11.39 1.20 5.75
CA ASN A 147 -10.63 1.01 6.97
C ASN A 147 -11.08 -0.28 7.64
N PHE A 148 -10.15 -1.20 7.89
CA PHE A 148 -10.40 -2.42 8.65
C PHE A 148 -9.45 -2.45 9.85
N SER A 149 -10.00 -2.63 11.05
CA SER A 149 -9.26 -2.61 12.32
C SER A 149 -9.66 -3.71 13.26
#